data_AF-A0A415EXK5-F1
#
_entry.id   AF-A0A415EXK5-F1
#
_cell.length_a   1.000
_cell.length_b   1.000
_cell.length_c   1.000
_cell.angle_alpha   90.00
_cell.angle_beta   90.00
_cell.angle_gamma   90.00
#
_symmetry.space_group_name_H-M   'P 1'
#
loop_
_entity.id
_entity.type
_entity.pdbx_description
1 polymer ?
#
loop_
_entity_poly.entity_id
_entity_poly.type
_entity_poly.pdbx_seq_one_letter_code
_entity_poly.pdbx_strand_id
1 'polypeptide(L)' 'MDISLWGNEITPIAPFIKKIDEFDIIHTDRLHVAILACLLHKRVHFYKGGYFKNEAVFRSSMRDYFDDVFMKNY' A
#
# COMPACT_ATOMS: atom_id res chain seq x y z
N MET A 1 -0.83 -5.93 13.12
CA MET A 1 -1.36 -4.63 13.54
C MET A 1 -1.95 -3.95 12.31
N ASP A 2 -3.18 -3.43 12.38
CA ASP A 2 -3.80 -2.72 11.26
C ASP A 2 -3.54 -1.21 11.37
N ILE A 3 -2.63 -0.70 10.54
CA ILE A 3 -2.23 0.71 10.55
C ILE A 3 -3.30 1.63 9.95
N SER A 4 -4.19 1.15 9.09
CA SER A 4 -5.11 2.05 8.39
C SER A 4 -6.23 2.57 9.29
N LEU A 5 -6.37 2.05 10.50
CA LEU A 5 -7.35 2.52 11.47
C LEU A 5 -6.89 3.83 12.15
N TRP A 6 -5.67 4.30 11.87
CA TRP A 6 -5.01 5.41 12.58
C TRP A 6 -5.27 6.77 11.90
N GLY A 7 -6.49 6.97 11.43
CA GLY A 7 -6.92 8.21 10.80
C GLY A 7 -8.13 8.02 9.89
N ASN A 8 -8.62 9.13 9.39
CA ASN A 8 -9.72 9.23 8.42
C ASN A 8 -9.43 10.37 7.43
N GLU A 9 -10.39 10.68 6.55
CA GLU A 9 -10.27 11.66 5.47
C GLU A 9 -9.97 13.10 5.92
N ILE A 10 -10.25 13.44 7.19
CA ILE A 10 -9.95 14.76 7.78
C ILE A 10 -8.70 14.75 8.67
N THR A 11 -8.11 13.59 8.92
CA THR A 11 -6.90 13.47 9.73
C THR A 11 -5.70 13.95 8.91
N PRO A 12 -4.81 14.81 9.47
CA PRO A 12 -3.59 15.19 8.80
C PRO A 12 -2.79 13.95 8.37
N ILE A 13 -2.32 13.93 7.12
CA ILE A 13 -1.70 12.74 6.54
C ILE A 13 -0.27 12.50 7.05
N ALA A 14 0.43 13.54 7.48
CA ALA A 14 1.86 13.47 7.82
C ALA A 14 2.19 12.45 8.94
N PRO A 15 1.43 12.37 10.06
CA PRO A 15 1.64 11.31 11.06
C PRO A 15 1.49 9.89 10.50
N PHE A 16 0.53 9.67 9.59
CA PHE A 16 0.31 8.36 8.98
C PHE A 16 1.46 7.96 8.05
N ILE A 17 1.99 8.90 7.26
CA ILE A 17 3.19 8.69 6.43
C ILE A 17 4.38 8.30 7.30
N LYS A 18 4.65 9.05 8.36
CA LYS A 18 5.72 8.74 9.31
C LYS A 18 5.57 7.34 9.90
N LYS A 19 4.33 6.93 10.21
CA LYS A 19 4.08 5.62 10.77
C LYS A 19 4.36 4.48 9.80
N ILE A 20 3.98 4.62 8.52
CA ILE A 20 4.33 3.62 7.49
C ILE A 20 5.85 3.54 7.32
N ASP A 21 6.53 4.67 7.40
CA ASP A 21 7.99 4.74 7.22
C ASP A 21 8.79 3.97 8.28
N GLU A 22 8.19 3.70 9.45
CA GLU A 22 8.78 2.87 10.51
C GLU A 22 8.87 1.37 10.15
N PHE A 23 8.26 0.92 9.04
CA PHE A 23 8.24 -0.49 8.64
C PHE A 23 8.95 -0.72 7.31
N ASP A 24 9.71 -1.81 7.22
CA ASP A 24 10.42 -2.19 5.98
C ASP A 24 9.52 -2.98 5.00
N ILE A 25 8.57 -3.75 5.53
CA ILE A 25 7.69 -4.63 4.75
C ILE A 25 6.23 -4.34 5.10
N ILE A 26 5.42 -4.04 4.09
CA ILE A 26 4.00 -3.74 4.21
C ILE A 26 3.17 -4.83 3.55
N HIS A 27 2.26 -5.42 4.31
CA HIS A 27 1.24 -6.35 3.81
C HIS A 27 -0.12 -5.65 3.83
N THR A 28 -0.76 -5.51 2.67
CA THR A 28 -2.05 -4.80 2.61
C THR A 28 -2.91 -5.17 1.40
N ASP A 29 -4.22 -5.12 1.59
CA ASP A 29 -5.25 -5.13 0.54
C ASP A 29 -5.82 -3.72 0.27
N ARG A 30 -5.35 -2.71 1.00
CA ARG A 30 -5.80 -1.32 0.85
C ARG A 30 -4.96 -0.59 -0.18
N LEU A 31 -5.60 -0.23 -1.30
CA LEU A 31 -4.95 0.39 -2.45
C LEU A 31 -4.03 1.58 -2.10
N HIS A 32 -4.56 2.57 -1.38
CA HIS A 32 -3.80 3.79 -1.07
C HIS A 32 -2.63 3.53 -0.09
N VAL A 33 -2.75 2.54 0.79
CA VAL A 33 -1.64 2.12 1.66
C VAL A 33 -0.52 1.51 0.82
N ALA A 34 -0.86 0.68 -0.17
CA ALA A 34 0.12 0.09 -1.08
C ALA A 34 0.84 1.15 -1.92
N ILE A 35 0.10 2.11 -2.48
CA ILE A 35 0.68 3.21 -3.27
C ILE A 35 1.63 4.04 -2.41
N LEU A 36 1.20 4.46 -1.22
CA LEU A 36 2.03 5.26 -0.32
C LEU A 36 3.31 4.52 0.11
N ALA A 37 3.21 3.23 0.44
CA ALA A 37 4.37 2.42 0.78
C ALA A 37 5.36 2.27 -0.39
N CYS A 38 4.86 2.17 -1.63
CA CYS A 38 5.72 2.18 -2.82
C CYS A 38 6.46 3.51 -3.00
N LEU A 39 5.77 4.64 -2.79
CA LEU A 39 6.39 5.98 -2.84
C LEU A 39 7.45 6.20 -1.75
N LEU A 40 7.34 5.49 -0.62
CA LEU A 40 8.34 5.47 0.45
C LEU A 40 9.43 4.40 0.24
N HIS A 41 9.49 3.77 -0.94
CA HIS A 41 10.44 2.72 -1.30
C HIS A 41 10.44 1.53 -0.32
N LYS A 42 9.27 1.17 0.22
CA LYS A 42 9.10 -0.02 1.06
C LYS A 42 8.83 -1.26 0.22
N ARG A 43 9.10 -2.44 0.79
CA ARG A 43 8.66 -3.70 0.17
C ARG A 43 7.17 -3.91 0.41
N VAL A 44 6.39 -4.08 -0.66
CA VAL A 44 4.93 -4.16 -0.58
C VAL A 44 4.42 -5.52 -1.07
N HIS A 45 3.76 -6.25 -0.17
CA HIS A 45 2.94 -7.40 -0.49
C HIS A 45 1.49 -6.95 -0.65
N PHE A 46 1.07 -6.75 -1.90
CA PHE A 46 -0.22 -6.18 -2.24
C PHE A 46 -1.23 -7.28 -2.56
N TYR A 47 -2.31 -7.37 -1.80
CA TYR A 47 -3.29 -8.45 -1.91
C TYR A 47 -4.44 -8.06 -2.85
N LYS A 48 -4.88 -9.02 -3.67
CA LYS A 48 -6.05 -8.84 -4.55
C LYS A 48 -7.33 -8.72 -3.72
N GLY A 49 -8.01 -7.58 -3.80
CA GLY A 49 -9.38 -7.45 -3.29
C GLY A 49 -10.40 -8.18 -4.18
N GLY A 50 -11.63 -8.35 -3.69
CA GLY A 50 -12.68 -9.13 -4.37
C GLY A 50 -13.20 -8.57 -5.71
N TYR A 51 -12.85 -7.33 -6.08
CA TYR A 51 -13.41 -6.65 -7.26
C TYR A 51 -12.35 -6.13 -8.25
N PHE A 52 -11.24 -6.86 -8.47
CA PHE A 52 -10.18 -6.57 -9.47
C PHE A 52 -9.47 -5.19 -9.40
N LYS A 53 -9.96 -4.23 -8.59
CA LYS A 53 -9.44 -2.85 -8.50
C LYS A 53 -7.95 -2.81 -8.21
N ASN A 54 -7.51 -3.54 -7.18
CA ASN A 54 -6.11 -3.62 -6.79
C ASN A 54 -5.25 -4.20 -7.92
N GLU A 55 -5.76 -5.22 -8.60
CA GLU A 55 -5.04 -5.86 -9.70
C GLU A 55 -4.92 -4.94 -10.91
N ALA A 56 -5.98 -4.20 -11.26
CA ALA A 56 -5.96 -3.23 -12.34
C ALA A 56 -4.90 -2.15 -12.09
N VAL A 57 -4.89 -1.52 -10.90
CA VAL A 57 -3.93 -0.45 -10.59
C VAL A 57 -2.50 -0.97 -10.50
N PHE A 58 -2.29 -2.15 -9.91
CA PHE A 58 -0.97 -2.76 -9.89
C PHE A 58 -0.41 -2.97 -11.30
N ARG A 59 -1.23 -3.51 -12.21
CA ARG A 59 -0.85 -3.78 -13.59
C ARG A 59 -0.63 -2.50 -14.39
N SER A 60 -1.44 -1.46 -14.20
CA SER A 60 -1.36 -0.24 -15.00
C SER A 60 -0.31 0.76 -14.52
N SER A 61 0.03 0.73 -13.23
CA SER A 61 0.69 1.89 -12.59
C SER A 61 1.75 1.54 -11.55
N MET A 62 1.85 0.28 -11.10
CA MET A 62 2.82 -0.08 -10.05
C MET A 62 3.91 -1.03 -10.55
N ARG A 63 3.52 -2.08 -11.27
CA ARG A 63 4.42 -3.17 -11.68
C ARG A 63 5.68 -2.69 -12.39
N ASP A 64 5.54 -1.74 -13.31
CA ASP A 64 6.63 -1.31 -14.17
C ASP A 64 7.38 -0.08 -13.62
N TYR A 65 6.93 0.45 -12.47
CA TYR A 65 7.46 1.68 -11.87
C TYR A 65 8.07 1.49 -10.48
N PHE A 66 7.79 0.36 -9.81
CA PHE A 66 8.34 0.04 -8.50
C PHE A 66 8.89 -1.38 -8.51
N ASP A 67 10.15 -1.54 -8.07
CA ASP A 67 10.84 -2.84 -8.14
C ASP A 67 10.41 -3.82 -7.03
N ASP A 68 9.94 -3.29 -5.89
CA ASP A 68 9.73 -4.05 -4.65
C ASP A 68 8.24 -4.21 -4.29
N VAL A 69 7.37 -4.33 -5.30
CA VAL A 69 5.92 -4.55 -5.13
C VAL A 69 5.47 -5.89 -5.73
N PHE A 70 4.80 -6.71 -4.92
CA PHE A 70 4.41 -8.07 -5.27
C PHE A 70 2.92 -8.28 -5.08
N MET A 71 2.22 -8.62 -6.17
CA MET A 71 0.81 -9.03 -6.09
C MET A 71 0.70 -10.40 -5.42
N LYS A 72 -0.16 -10.53 -4.42
CA LYS A 72 -0.43 -11.75 -3.64
C LYS A 72 -1.91 -12.12 -3.68
N ASN A 73 -2.19 -13.41 -3.53
CA ASN A 73 -3.52 -13.93 -3.21
C ASN A 73 -3.62 -14.11 -1.68
N TYR A 74 -4.83 -14.12 -1.13
CA TYR A 74 -5.07 -14.47 0.28
C TYR A 74 -4.72 -15.93 0.56
#